data_AF-A0A0C9WK49-F1
#
_entry.id   AF-A0A0C9WK49-F1
#
_cell.length_a   1.000
_cell.length_b   1.000
_cell.length_c   1.000
_cell.angle_alpha   90.00
_cell.angle_beta   90.00
_cell.angle_gamma   90.00
#
_symmetry.space_group_name_H-M   'P 1'
#
loop_
_entity.id
_entity.type
_entity.pdbx_description
1 polymer ?
#
loop_
_entity_poly.entity_id
_entity_poly.type
_entity_poly.pdbx_seq_one_letter_code
_entity_poly.pdbx_strand_id
1 'polypeptide(L)' 'MQRAVERNSETRSKYAMCAVSPSRISPSFSNAALPEVVETIATLTTSLLEIASYNAEVNRSHTASCFTC' A
#
# COMPACT_ATOMS: atom_id res chain seq x y z
N MET A 1 -0.21 -18.05 0.69
CA MET A 1 -0.25 -16.84 -0.15
C MET A 1 0.37 -17.02 -1.53
N GLN A 2 1.51 -17.73 -1.70
CA GLN A 2 2.22 -17.75 -2.98
C GLN A 2 1.37 -18.24 -4.17
N ARG A 3 0.51 -19.25 -4.03
CA ARG A 3 -0.37 -19.76 -5.12
C ARG A 3 -1.65 -18.94 -5.37
N ALA A 4 -1.96 -17.97 -4.52
CA ALA A 4 -3.19 -17.17 -4.61
C ALA A 4 -3.08 -16.02 -5.64
N VAL A 5 -1.89 -15.83 -6.21
CA VAL A 5 -1.58 -14.76 -7.13
C VAL A 5 -1.17 -15.37 -8.46
N GLU A 6 -1.85 -14.95 -9.53
CA GLU A 6 -1.50 -15.30 -10.90
C GLU A 6 -0.10 -14.75 -11.24
N ARG A 7 0.68 -15.54 -11.98
CA ARG A 7 2.04 -15.20 -12.38
C ARG A 7 2.25 -15.45 -13.85
N ASN A 8 3.12 -14.63 -14.45
CA ASN A 8 3.60 -14.85 -15.80
C ASN A 8 4.61 -16.03 -15.86
N SER A 9 5.10 -16.32 -17.07
CA SER A 9 6.11 -17.37 -17.35
C SER A 9 7.42 -17.20 -16.58
N GLU A 10 7.75 -15.97 -16.14
CA GLU A 10 8.93 -15.64 -15.33
C GLU A 10 8.65 -15.62 -13.83
N THR A 11 7.49 -16.13 -13.38
CA THR A 11 7.05 -16.14 -11.98
C THR A 11 6.91 -14.74 -11.34
N ARG A 12 6.71 -13.70 -12.14
CA ARG A 12 6.38 -12.35 -11.67
C ARG A 12 4.88 -12.18 -11.53
N SER A 13 4.47 -11.46 -10.48
CA SER A 13 3.09 -11.02 -10.28
C SER A 13 2.95 -9.54 -10.62
N LYS A 14 1.73 -9.13 -10.96
CA LYS A 14 1.40 -7.71 -11.11
C LYS A 14 1.23 -6.97 -9.77
N TYR A 15 0.95 -7.72 -8.71
CA TYR A 15 0.78 -7.16 -7.38
C TYR A 15 2.12 -6.88 -6.69
N ALA A 16 2.18 -5.76 -5.96
CA ALA A 16 3.35 -5.32 -5.22
C ALA A 16 2.98 -4.81 -3.82
N MET A 17 3.99 -4.64 -2.95
CA MET A 17 3.83 -4.03 -1.64
C MET A 17 4.90 -2.95 -1.45
N CYS A 18 4.53 -1.84 -0.82
CA CYS A 18 5.41 -0.69 -0.60
C CYS A 18 5.33 -0.20 0.84
N ALA A 19 6.47 0.15 1.41
CA ALA A 19 6.55 0.78 2.74
C ALA A 19 6.61 2.31 2.60
N VAL A 20 5.67 3.01 3.23
CA VAL A 20 5.45 4.46 3.17
C VAL A 20 5.56 5.06 4.56
N SER A 21 6.46 6.01 4.78
CA SER A 21 6.56 6.73 6.06
C SER A 21 5.92 8.13 5.92
N PRO A 22 4.80 8.44 6.58
CA PRO A 22 4.13 9.73 6.42
C PRO A 22 4.92 10.87 7.07
N SER A 23 5.68 10.57 8.12
CA SER A 23 6.64 11.49 8.73
C SER A 23 7.68 12.04 7.75
N ARG A 24 7.98 11.31 6.66
CA ARG A 24 8.89 11.76 5.60
C ARG A 24 8.18 12.60 4.51
N ILE A 25 6.84 12.60 4.48
CA ILE A 25 6.06 13.37 3.51
C ILE A 25 5.91 14.81 4.02
N SER A 26 5.39 14.99 5.25
CA SER A 26 5.26 16.29 5.89
C SER A 26 5.01 16.14 7.40
N PRO A 27 5.50 17.04 8.27
CA PRO A 27 5.19 17.05 9.69
C PRO A 27 3.68 17.17 10.01
N SER A 28 2.91 17.79 9.10
CA SER A 28 1.46 17.97 9.25
C SER A 28 0.65 16.79 8.71
N PHE A 29 1.29 15.79 8.11
CA PHE A 29 0.60 14.65 7.55
C PHE A 29 0.19 13.68 8.67
N SER A 30 -1.11 13.67 8.97
CA SER A 30 -1.68 12.84 10.04
C SER A 30 -1.85 11.38 9.60
N ASN A 31 -1.89 10.47 10.57
CA ASN A 31 -2.16 9.06 10.30
C ASN A 31 -3.55 8.81 9.67
N ALA A 32 -4.50 9.74 9.83
CA ALA A 32 -5.83 9.66 9.23
C ALA A 32 -5.84 10.05 7.74
N ALA A 33 -4.84 10.79 7.27
CA ALA A 33 -4.75 11.21 5.86
C ALA A 33 -4.30 10.07 4.94
N LEU A 34 -3.51 9.12 5.43
CA LEU A 34 -3.00 8.02 4.59
C LEU A 34 -4.12 7.08 4.09
N PRO A 35 -5.05 6.61 4.96
CA PRO A 35 -6.21 5.83 4.52
C PRO A 35 -7.07 6.57 3.50
N GLU A 36 -7.33 7.87 3.70
CA GLU A 36 -8.15 8.67 2.78
C GLU A 36 -7.51 8.77 1.38
N VAL A 37 -6.20 8.99 1.31
CA VAL A 37 -5.47 9.02 0.03
C VAL A 37 -5.49 7.65 -0.64
N VAL A 38 -5.28 6.57 0.12
CA VAL A 38 -5.31 5.20 -0.40
C VAL A 38 -6.69 4.86 -0.96
N GLU A 39 -7.76 5.16 -0.23
CA GLU A 39 -9.15 4.95 -0.68
C GLU A 39 -9.49 5.79 -1.90
N THR A 40 -9.05 7.05 -1.93
CA THR A 40 -9.24 7.94 -3.10
C THR A 40 -8.57 7.37 -4.35
N ILE A 41 -7.35 6.84 -4.24
CA ILE A 41 -6.67 6.23 -5.39
C ILE A 41 -7.39 4.94 -5.81
N ALA A 42 -7.76 4.07 -4.85
CA ALA A 42 -8.46 2.82 -5.14
C ALA A 42 -9.78 3.06 -5.89
N THR A 43 -10.55 4.07 -5.46
CA THR A 43 -11.83 4.44 -6.08
C THR A 43 -11.64 5.06 -7.46
N LEU A 44 -10.64 5.93 -7.64
CA LEU A 44 -10.36 6.57 -8.93
C LEU A 44 -9.81 5.60 -9.97
N THR A 45 -8.92 4.70 -9.59
CA THR A 45 -8.30 3.74 -10.54
C THR A 45 -9.07 2.44 -10.64
N THR A 46 -10.14 2.25 -9.87
CA THR A 46 -10.90 0.99 -9.75
C THR A 46 -10.00 -0.22 -9.48
N SER A 47 -8.87 0.02 -8.81
CA SER A 47 -7.86 -1.00 -8.50
C SER A 47 -7.89 -1.35 -7.02
N LEU A 48 -7.44 -2.55 -6.68
CA LEU A 48 -7.32 -2.97 -5.30
C LEU A 48 -6.09 -2.25 -4.69
N LEU A 49 -6.30 -1.44 -3.67
CA LEU A 49 -5.20 -0.76 -2.96
C LEU A 49 -5.60 -0.66 -1.50
N GLU A 50 -4.83 -1.31 -0.64
CA GLU A 50 -5.15 -1.41 0.79
C GLU A 50 -3.89 -1.30 1.66
N ILE A 51 -4.07 -0.78 2.88
CA ILE A 51 -3.03 -0.76 3.89
C ILE A 51 -3.04 -2.11 4.60
N ALA A 52 -2.04 -2.96 4.34
CA ALA A 52 -2.02 -4.31 4.90
C ALA A 52 -1.38 -4.42 6.29
N SER A 53 -0.60 -3.42 6.72
CA SER A 53 0.02 -3.45 8.05
C SER A 53 0.23 -2.06 8.62
N TYR A 54 -0.24 -1.90 9.86
CA TYR A 54 0.13 -0.81 10.74
C TYR A 54 1.23 -1.31 11.67
N ASN A 55 2.49 -1.00 11.36
CA ASN A 55 3.56 -1.23 12.31
C ASN A 55 3.60 -0.06 13.31
N ALA A 56 3.29 -0.34 14.57
CA ALA A 56 3.15 0.64 15.65
C ALA A 56 4.49 1.04 16.30
N GLU A 57 5.62 0.47 15.87
CA GLU A 57 6.94 0.87 16.35
C GLU A 57 7.34 2.22 15.72
N VAL A 58 6.98 3.28 16.46
CA VAL A 58 7.53 4.64 16.48
C VAL A 58 8.34 4.99 15.22
N ASN A 59 7.65 5.57 14.23
CA ASN A 59 8.20 6.36 13.13
C ASN A 59 8.81 5.64 11.91
N ARG A 60 8.62 4.34 11.70
CA ARG A 60 9.11 3.68 10.47
C ARG A 60 8.09 2.84 9.71
N SER A 61 7.34 3.56 8.87
CA SER A 61 6.69 3.07 7.65
C SER A 61 5.39 2.28 7.83
N HIS A 62 4.29 2.79 7.30
CA HIS A 62 3.11 2.00 6.95
C HIS A 62 3.40 1.19 5.71
N THR A 63 3.16 -0.10 5.75
CA THR A 63 3.25 -0.90 4.52
C THR A 63 1.89 -0.85 3.84
N ALA A 64 1.81 -0.07 2.76
CA ALA A 64 0.68 -0.06 1.84
C ALA A 64 0.91 -1.15 0.79
N SER A 65 -0.03 -2.08 0.67
CA SER A 65 0.01 -3.11 -0.35
C SER A 65 -0.67 -2.54 -1.59
N CYS A 66 0.12 -2.21 -2.60
CA CYS A 66 -0.39 -1.72 -3.86
C CYS A 66 -0.70 -2.90 -4.80
N PHE A 67 -1.96 -3.32 -4.82
CA PHE A 67 -2.46 -4.30 -5.76
C PHE A 67 -2.82 -3.62 -7.10
N THR A 68 -1.82 -3.08 -7.80
CA THR A 68 -2.04 -2.52 -9.14
C THR A 68 -2.18 -3.63 -10.20
N CYS A 69 -3.20 -3.48 -11.07
CA CYS A 69 -3.54 -4.39 -12.19
C CYS A 69 -2.70 -4.16 -13.44
#